data_AF-A0AA84ZTV1-F1
#
_entry.id   AF-A0AA84ZTV1-F1
#
_cell.length_a   1.000
_cell.length_b   1.000
_cell.length_c   1.000
_cell.angle_alpha   90.00
_cell.angle_beta   90.00
_cell.angle_gamma   90.00
#
_symmetry.space_group_name_H-M   'P 1'
#
loop_
_entity.id
_entity.type
_entity.pdbx_description
1 polymer ?
#
loop_
_entity_poly.entity_id
_entity_poly.type
_entity_poly.pdbx_seq_one_letter_code
_entity_poly.pdbx_strand_id
1 'polypeptide(L)'
;MILSQIQKYWNTIFILFNILLIIFDLALLILPFRILNILSNYNIILDFFKPIIYPVIICSGFLGLLSIFIGFIGIWKKKNIFISMHIIGLIIATIIEISITISSSVSNNQYFKPANQSLWNSLQYYQKHPIYENQFDNLQKDFECCGVRSSKDYAKLVNYLPFTCEKGNVLYIKC
;
A
#
# COMPACT_ATOMS: atom_id res chain seq x y z
N MET A 1 36.12 3.93 -33.52
CA MET A 1 34.83 4.57 -33.91
C MET A 1 33.62 3.70 -33.55
N ILE A 2 33.62 2.40 -33.88
CA ILE A 2 32.51 1.48 -33.56
C ILE A 2 32.32 1.31 -32.04
N LEU A 3 33.40 1.07 -31.29
CA LEU A 3 33.35 0.94 -29.81
C LEU A 3 32.77 2.17 -29.10
N SER A 4 33.09 3.38 -29.57
CA SER A 4 32.57 4.62 -28.99
C SER A 4 31.08 4.85 -29.32
N GLN A 5 30.63 4.42 -30.50
CA GLN A 5 29.21 4.43 -30.85
C GLN A 5 28.41 3.41 -30.02
N ILE A 6 28.94 2.20 -29.86
CA ILE A 6 28.33 1.15 -29.03
C ILE A 6 28.19 1.63 -27.57
N GLN A 7 29.24 2.22 -26.99
CA GLN A 7 29.18 2.73 -25.62
C GLN A 7 28.12 3.84 -25.45
N LYS A 8 27.99 4.74 -26.44
CA LYS A 8 26.98 5.81 -26.42
C LYS A 8 25.56 5.23 -26.46
N TYR A 9 25.35 4.18 -27.25
CA TYR A 9 24.07 3.49 -27.36
C TYR A 9 23.67 2.82 -26.03
N TRP A 10 24.58 2.02 -25.43
CA TRP A 10 24.33 1.37 -24.14
C TRP A 10 24.03 2.37 -23.01
N ASN A 11 24.78 3.47 -22.95
CA ASN A 11 24.52 4.51 -21.95
C ASN A 11 23.14 5.16 -22.14
N THR A 12 22.70 5.33 -23.39
CA THR A 12 21.38 5.90 -23.69
C THR A 12 20.26 4.97 -23.22
N ILE A 13 20.37 3.67 -23.52
CA ILE A 13 19.41 2.66 -23.03
C ILE A 13 19.39 2.61 -21.51
N PHE A 14 20.56 2.61 -20.87
CA PHE A 14 20.65 2.60 -19.41
C PHE A 14 19.92 3.79 -18.79
N ILE A 15 20.15 5.00 -19.32
CA ILE A 15 19.49 6.22 -18.82
C ILE A 15 17.97 6.13 -18.99
N LEU A 16 17.50 5.71 -20.17
CA LEU A 16 16.06 5.56 -20.44
C LEU A 16 15.41 4.56 -19.48
N PHE A 17 16.02 3.40 -19.29
CA PHE A 17 15.50 2.38 -18.38
C PHE A 17 15.48 2.86 -16.93
N ASN A 18 16.53 3.53 -16.47
CA ASN A 18 16.57 4.11 -15.13
C ASN A 18 15.53 5.20 -14.91
N ILE A 19 15.22 6.02 -15.93
CA ILE A 19 14.14 7.01 -15.84
C ILE A 19 12.78 6.31 -15.65
N LEU A 20 12.52 5.22 -16.36
CA LEU A 20 11.30 4.42 -16.17
C LEU A 20 11.23 3.83 -14.76
N LEU A 21 12.35 3.32 -14.24
CA LEU A 21 12.42 2.80 -12.88
C LEU A 21 12.19 3.88 -11.83
N ILE A 22 12.65 5.12 -12.03
CA ILE A 22 12.33 6.23 -11.11
C ILE A 22 10.82 6.43 -11.00
N ILE A 23 10.11 6.43 -12.12
CA ILE A 23 8.65 6.60 -12.13
C ILE A 23 7.98 5.44 -11.37
N PHE A 24 8.46 4.22 -11.57
CA PHE A 24 8.00 3.04 -10.85
C PHE A 24 8.24 3.13 -9.34
N ASP A 25 9.47 3.43 -8.91
CA ASP A 25 9.81 3.54 -7.49
C ASP A 25 9.05 4.68 -6.80
N LEU A 26 8.82 5.81 -7.49
CA LEU A 26 7.98 6.88 -6.99
C LEU A 26 6.54 6.42 -6.77
N ALA A 27 6.00 5.57 -7.63
CA ALA A 27 4.67 4.97 -7.43
C ALA A 27 4.67 4.05 -6.19
N LEU A 28 5.74 3.28 -5.97
CA LEU A 28 5.91 2.45 -4.76
C LEU A 28 6.02 3.27 -3.47
N LEU A 29 6.43 4.53 -3.53
CA LEU A 29 6.41 5.43 -2.38
C LEU A 29 5.02 6.05 -2.17
N ILE A 30 4.45 6.63 -3.23
CA ILE A 30 3.25 7.46 -3.13
C ILE A 30 2.01 6.62 -2.86
N LEU A 31 1.82 5.49 -3.56
CA LEU A 31 0.58 4.71 -3.43
C LEU A 31 0.40 4.12 -2.03
N PRO A 32 1.38 3.41 -1.43
CA PRO A 32 1.23 2.86 -0.09
C PRO A 32 1.10 3.95 0.98
N PHE A 33 1.80 5.08 0.80
CA PHE A 33 1.68 6.21 1.72
C PHE A 33 0.26 6.78 1.74
N ARG A 34 -0.38 6.91 0.57
CA ARG A 34 -1.79 7.34 0.50
C ARG A 34 -2.72 6.36 1.21
N ILE A 35 -2.51 5.05 1.05
CA ILE A 35 -3.31 4.03 1.74
C ILE A 35 -3.10 4.10 3.26
N LEU A 36 -1.86 4.24 3.73
CA LEU A 36 -1.57 4.42 5.16
C LEU A 36 -2.26 5.66 5.74
N ASN A 37 -2.27 6.77 4.99
CA ASN A 37 -2.96 8.00 5.41
C ASN A 37 -4.49 7.82 5.49
N ILE A 38 -5.08 7.05 4.59
CA ILE A 38 -6.51 6.69 4.67
C ILE A 38 -6.75 5.81 5.91
N LEU A 39 -5.93 4.77 6.11
CA LEU A 39 -6.06 3.86 7.26
C LEU A 39 -5.89 4.59 8.60
N SER A 40 -5.04 5.63 8.67
CA SER A 40 -4.85 6.40 9.89
C SER A 40 -6.09 7.19 10.31
N ASN A 41 -6.99 7.54 9.38
CA ASN A 41 -8.27 8.17 9.72
C ASN A 41 -9.20 7.22 10.50
N TYR A 42 -8.93 5.91 10.43
CA TYR A 42 -9.70 4.82 11.03
C TYR A 42 -8.89 4.06 12.09
N ASN A 43 -7.83 4.67 12.62
CA ASN A 43 -6.86 4.04 13.51
C ASN A 43 -7.44 3.42 14.78
N ILE A 44 -8.58 3.91 15.28
CA ILE A 44 -9.21 3.40 16.50
C ILE A 44 -10.01 2.14 16.18
N ILE A 45 -10.82 2.15 15.11
CA ILE A 45 -11.60 0.99 14.70
C ILE A 45 -10.74 -0.10 14.03
N LEU A 46 -9.58 0.28 13.48
CA LEU A 46 -8.58 -0.59 12.85
C LEU A 46 -7.31 -0.80 13.71
N ASP A 47 -7.35 -0.60 15.02
CA ASP A 47 -6.13 -0.64 15.85
C ASP A 47 -5.39 -1.99 15.80
N PHE A 48 -6.12 -3.09 15.63
CA PHE A 48 -5.55 -4.44 15.49
C PHE A 48 -5.11 -4.76 14.05
N PHE A 49 -5.43 -3.90 13.07
CA PHE A 49 -5.07 -4.06 11.67
C PHE A 49 -3.93 -3.11 11.27
N LYS A 50 -2.69 -3.57 11.44
CA LYS A 50 -1.46 -2.84 11.08
C LYS A 50 -0.62 -3.63 10.08
N PRO A 51 -0.98 -3.61 8.78
CA PRO A 51 -0.33 -4.43 7.76
C PRO A 51 1.10 -3.94 7.47
N ILE A 52 2.09 -4.81 7.73
CA ILE A 52 3.53 -4.57 7.56
C ILE A 52 3.92 -4.40 6.08
N ILE A 53 3.07 -4.83 5.15
CA ILE A 53 3.33 -4.76 3.71
C ILE A 53 3.61 -3.33 3.22
N TYR A 54 2.85 -2.34 3.69
CA TYR A 54 3.00 -0.95 3.22
C TYR A 54 4.36 -0.33 3.56
N PRO A 55 4.85 -0.36 4.82
CA PRO A 55 6.19 0.16 5.12
C PRO A 55 7.29 -0.61 4.39
N VAL A 56 7.13 -1.92 4.14
CA VAL A 56 8.12 -2.69 3.38
C VAL A 56 8.18 -2.23 1.91
N ILE A 57 7.03 -2.00 1.25
CA ILE A 57 6.98 -1.46 -0.13
C ILE A 57 7.61 -0.06 -0.19
N ILE A 58 7.34 0.78 0.81
CA ILE A 58 7.94 2.13 0.87
C ILE A 58 9.46 2.04 1.00
N CYS A 59 9.96 1.17 1.89
CA CYS A 59 11.39 0.94 2.05
C CYS A 59 12.05 0.39 0.78
N SER A 60 11.38 -0.51 0.05
CA SER A 60 11.92 -1.04 -1.22
C SER A 60 12.00 0.05 -2.29
N GLY A 61 10.97 0.90 -2.42
CA GLY A 61 11.00 2.04 -3.35
C GLY A 61 12.14 3.04 -3.05
N PHE A 62 12.42 3.33 -1.77
CA PHE A 62 13.59 4.14 -1.40
C PHE A 62 14.91 3.47 -1.79
N LEU A 63 15.03 2.16 -1.58
CA LEU A 63 16.22 1.38 -1.96
C LEU A 63 16.41 1.35 -3.48
N GLY A 64 15.33 1.23 -4.25
CA GLY A 64 15.32 1.35 -5.72
C GLY A 64 15.85 2.69 -6.19
N LEU A 65 15.30 3.80 -5.68
CA LEU A 65 15.76 5.15 -6.01
C LEU A 65 17.24 5.35 -5.69
N LEU A 66 17.68 4.95 -4.49
CA LEU A 66 19.09 5.05 -4.09
C LEU A 66 19.99 4.27 -5.06
N SER A 67 19.57 3.07 -5.44
CA SER A 67 20.30 2.24 -6.41
C SER A 67 20.41 2.93 -7.76
N ILE A 68 19.35 3.58 -8.24
CA ILE A 68 19.35 4.35 -9.49
C ILE A 68 20.30 5.56 -9.43
N PHE A 69 20.30 6.31 -8.31
CA PHE A 69 21.25 7.42 -8.10
C PHE A 69 22.70 6.94 -8.18
N ILE A 70 23.01 5.79 -7.55
CA ILE A 70 24.34 5.16 -7.65
C ILE A 70 24.66 4.77 -9.10
N GLY A 71 23.67 4.30 -9.85
CA GLY A 71 23.80 3.98 -11.28
C GLY A 71 24.21 5.18 -12.13
N PHE A 72 23.56 6.34 -11.93
CA PHE A 72 23.95 7.58 -12.61
C PHE A 72 25.36 8.04 -12.26
N ILE A 73 25.76 7.92 -10.97
CA ILE A 73 27.14 8.21 -10.54
C ILE A 73 28.12 7.26 -11.24
N GLY A 74 27.78 5.98 -11.41
CA GLY A 74 28.59 4.99 -12.10
C GLY A 74 28.90 5.34 -13.55
N ILE A 75 27.89 5.83 -14.30
CA ILE A 75 28.09 6.33 -15.66
C ILE A 75 28.95 7.60 -15.66
N TRP A 76 28.63 8.57 -14.80
CA TRP A 76 29.33 9.86 -14.78
C TRP A 76 30.81 9.69 -14.44
N LYS A 77 31.12 8.91 -13.41
CA LYS A 77 32.50 8.65 -12.99
C LYS A 77 33.18 7.57 -13.83
N LYS A 78 32.47 6.90 -14.75
CA LYS A 78 32.96 5.76 -15.56
C LYS A 78 33.60 4.68 -14.70
N LYS A 79 32.99 4.36 -13.55
CA LYS A 79 33.49 3.41 -12.56
C LYS A 79 32.53 2.23 -12.46
N ASN A 80 32.99 1.06 -12.91
CA ASN A 80 32.19 -0.16 -12.95
C ASN A 80 31.71 -0.62 -11.57
N ILE A 81 32.41 -0.26 -10.49
CA ILE A 81 32.01 -0.65 -9.13
C ILE A 81 30.65 -0.07 -8.75
N PHE A 82 30.36 1.18 -9.10
CA PHE A 82 29.06 1.80 -8.83
C PHE A 82 27.96 1.20 -9.72
N ILE A 83 28.28 0.85 -10.96
CA ILE A 83 27.33 0.14 -11.84
C ILE A 83 26.98 -1.24 -11.25
N SER A 84 27.97 -1.96 -10.71
CA SER A 84 27.75 -3.24 -10.03
C SER A 84 26.87 -3.08 -8.79
N MET A 85 27.15 -2.09 -7.93
CA MET A 85 26.33 -1.79 -6.76
C MET A 85 24.88 -1.45 -7.12
N HIS A 86 24.68 -0.67 -8.19
CA HIS A 86 23.37 -0.36 -8.73
C HIS A 86 22.58 -1.63 -9.12
N ILE A 87 23.22 -2.54 -9.87
CA ILE A 87 22.60 -3.80 -10.29
C ILE A 87 22.24 -4.66 -9.08
N ILE A 88 23.14 -4.81 -8.11
CA ILE A 88 22.89 -5.58 -6.89
C ILE A 88 21.72 -4.99 -6.10
N GLY A 89 21.68 -3.67 -5.95
CA GLY A 89 20.59 -2.99 -5.25
C GLY A 89 19.23 -3.21 -5.92
N LEU A 90 19.14 -3.09 -7.24
CA LEU A 90 17.91 -3.38 -7.99
C LEU A 90 17.50 -4.85 -7.89
N ILE A 91 18.44 -5.80 -7.90
CA ILE A 91 18.13 -7.22 -7.69
C ILE A 91 17.52 -7.44 -6.30
N ILE A 92 18.05 -6.79 -5.26
CA ILE A 92 17.48 -6.90 -3.92
C ILE A 92 16.07 -6.29 -3.86
N ALA A 93 15.86 -5.10 -4.42
CA ALA A 93 14.54 -4.45 -4.48
C ALA A 93 13.50 -5.34 -5.18
N THR A 94 13.85 -5.86 -6.36
CA THR A 94 12.97 -6.73 -7.15
C THR A 94 12.63 -8.04 -6.46
N ILE A 95 13.57 -8.66 -5.74
CA ILE A 95 13.27 -9.87 -4.93
C ILE A 95 12.26 -9.55 -3.84
N ILE A 96 12.38 -8.39 -3.17
CA ILE A 96 11.43 -7.94 -2.16
C ILE A 96 10.03 -7.75 -2.78
N GLU A 97 9.94 -7.06 -3.92
CA GLU A 97 8.68 -6.81 -4.62
C GLU A 97 8.01 -8.08 -5.14
N ILE A 98 8.79 -9.02 -5.68
CA ILE A 98 8.29 -10.33 -6.11
C ILE A 98 7.73 -11.08 -4.89
N SER A 99 8.45 -11.08 -3.77
CA SER A 99 8.00 -11.72 -2.53
C SER A 99 6.67 -11.12 -2.04
N ILE A 100 6.55 -9.79 -2.05
CA ILE A 100 5.34 -9.08 -1.67
C ILE A 100 4.18 -9.41 -2.61
N THR A 101 4.43 -9.42 -3.92
CA THR A 101 3.42 -9.73 -4.95
C THR A 101 2.90 -11.15 -4.78
N ILE A 102 3.80 -12.12 -4.58
CA ILE A 102 3.44 -13.50 -4.29
C ILE A 102 2.62 -13.56 -3.00
N SER A 103 3.15 -13.04 -1.87
CA SER A 103 2.42 -13.03 -0.60
C SER A 103 1.04 -12.39 -0.73
N SER A 104 0.90 -11.27 -1.44
CA SER A 104 -0.39 -10.61 -1.64
C SER A 104 -1.37 -11.46 -2.45
N SER A 105 -0.89 -12.20 -3.46
CA SER A 105 -1.74 -12.98 -4.37
C SER A 105 -2.24 -14.30 -3.76
N VAL A 106 -1.42 -14.99 -2.96
CA VAL A 106 -1.84 -16.24 -2.30
C VAL A 106 -2.65 -15.99 -1.03
N SER A 107 -2.55 -14.79 -0.46
CA SER A 107 -3.09 -14.48 0.87
C SER A 107 -4.42 -13.74 0.85
N ASN A 108 -5.36 -14.17 0.00
CA ASN A 108 -6.73 -13.60 -0.08
C ASN A 108 -7.46 -13.47 1.28
N ASN A 109 -7.01 -14.15 2.33
CA ASN A 109 -7.60 -14.07 3.67
C ASN A 109 -6.69 -13.43 4.74
N GLN A 110 -5.40 -13.19 4.49
CA GLN A 110 -4.50 -12.70 5.56
C GLN A 110 -4.69 -11.22 5.89
N TYR A 111 -5.21 -10.40 4.97
CA TYR A 111 -5.49 -8.99 5.23
C TYR A 111 -6.95 -8.76 5.63
N PHE A 112 -7.88 -9.44 4.97
CA PHE A 112 -9.31 -9.33 5.28
C PHE A 112 -9.67 -9.91 6.65
N LYS A 113 -9.06 -11.01 7.10
CA LYS A 113 -9.39 -11.58 8.41
C LYS A 113 -9.00 -10.65 9.57
N PRO A 114 -7.78 -10.11 9.65
CA PRO A 114 -7.41 -9.19 10.72
C PRO A 114 -8.15 -7.85 10.64
N ALA A 115 -8.40 -7.32 9.43
CA ALA A 115 -9.23 -6.13 9.27
C ALA A 115 -10.65 -6.35 9.80
N ASN A 116 -11.32 -7.43 9.36
CA ASN A 116 -12.66 -7.79 9.84
C ASN A 116 -12.66 -8.06 11.34
N GLN A 117 -11.61 -8.70 11.88
CA GLN A 117 -11.51 -8.94 13.31
C GLN A 117 -11.39 -7.63 14.09
N SER A 118 -10.59 -6.68 13.60
CA SER A 118 -10.44 -5.35 14.21
C SER A 118 -11.76 -4.59 14.20
N LEU A 119 -12.44 -4.55 13.06
CA LEU A 119 -13.74 -3.90 12.94
C LEU A 119 -14.78 -4.58 13.85
N TRP A 120 -14.84 -5.91 13.87
CA TRP A 120 -15.77 -6.66 14.72
C TRP A 120 -15.55 -6.38 16.20
N ASN A 121 -14.30 -6.38 16.65
CA ASN A 121 -13.93 -6.09 18.03
C ASN A 121 -14.25 -4.63 18.42
N SER A 122 -14.20 -3.71 17.45
CA SER A 122 -14.46 -2.28 17.67
C SER A 122 -15.95 -1.93 17.62
N LEU A 123 -16.75 -2.72 16.90
CA LEU A 123 -18.17 -2.46 16.68
C LEU A 123 -18.99 -2.41 17.98
N GLN A 124 -18.61 -3.19 19.00
CA GLN A 124 -19.24 -3.18 20.33
C GLN A 124 -19.14 -1.83 21.07
N TYR A 125 -18.24 -0.95 20.62
CA TYR A 125 -18.01 0.38 21.19
C TYR A 125 -18.72 1.49 20.42
N TYR A 126 -19.37 1.17 19.31
CA TYR A 126 -20.01 2.14 18.42
C TYR A 126 -20.94 3.11 19.18
N GLN A 127 -21.88 2.61 19.99
CA GLN A 127 -22.77 3.43 20.82
C GLN A 127 -22.15 3.94 22.13
N LYS A 128 -21.03 3.34 22.56
CA LYS A 128 -20.46 3.62 23.89
C LYS A 128 -19.53 4.82 23.86
N HIS A 129 -18.93 5.09 22.69
CA HIS A 129 -17.91 6.11 22.53
C HIS A 129 -18.12 6.89 21.22
N PRO A 130 -18.30 8.23 21.29
CA PRO A 130 -18.61 9.04 20.11
C PRO A 130 -17.50 9.02 19.05
N ILE A 131 -16.26 8.72 19.44
CA ILE A 131 -15.13 8.61 18.51
C ILE A 131 -15.25 7.34 17.65
N TYR A 132 -15.70 6.23 18.24
CA TYR A 132 -15.94 4.98 17.49
C TYR A 132 -17.13 5.16 16.55
N GLU A 133 -18.21 5.78 17.02
CA GLU A 133 -19.37 6.15 16.20
C GLU A 133 -18.95 6.93 14.96
N ASN A 134 -18.21 8.03 15.15
CA ASN A 134 -17.75 8.90 14.06
C ASN A 134 -16.85 8.16 13.06
N GLN A 135 -15.90 7.34 13.50
CA GLN A 135 -15.04 6.59 12.58
C GLN A 135 -15.81 5.53 11.78
N PHE A 136 -16.76 4.82 12.39
CA PHE A 136 -17.62 3.88 11.66
C PHE A 136 -18.53 4.61 10.67
N ASP A 137 -19.15 5.72 11.07
CA ASP A 137 -20.01 6.52 10.22
C ASP A 137 -19.27 7.05 8.99
N ASN A 138 -18.03 7.52 9.17
CA ASN A 138 -17.19 7.97 8.06
C ASN A 138 -16.77 6.79 7.17
N LEU A 139 -16.40 5.64 7.75
CA LEU A 139 -16.06 4.45 6.99
C LEU A 139 -17.22 4.03 6.09
N GLN A 140 -18.44 4.03 6.62
CA GLN A 140 -19.64 3.65 5.88
C GLN A 140 -19.96 4.62 4.74
N LYS A 141 -19.79 5.92 4.97
CA LYS A 141 -19.98 6.96 3.94
C LYS A 141 -18.91 6.90 2.85
N ASP A 142 -17.65 6.79 3.25
CA ASP A 142 -16.50 6.83 2.32
C ASP A 142 -16.45 5.60 1.42
N PHE A 143 -16.82 4.43 1.95
CA PHE A 143 -16.76 3.16 1.23
C PHE A 143 -18.12 2.60 0.81
N GLU A 144 -19.21 3.34 1.06
CA GLU A 144 -20.57 2.93 0.73
C GLU A 144 -20.87 1.48 1.22
N CYS A 145 -20.60 1.24 2.50
CA CYS A 145 -20.59 -0.08 3.11
C CYS A 145 -21.37 -0.08 4.45
N CYS A 146 -21.78 -1.26 4.97
CA CYS A 146 -22.45 -1.32 6.27
C CYS A 146 -22.25 -2.66 6.99
N GLY A 147 -21.72 -2.58 8.22
CA GLY A 147 -21.46 -3.74 9.07
C GLY A 147 -20.22 -4.51 8.61
N VAL A 148 -19.69 -5.40 9.46
CA VAL A 148 -18.38 -6.06 9.22
C VAL A 148 -18.51 -7.35 8.40
N ARG A 149 -19.68 -7.96 8.47
CA ARG A 149 -20.07 -9.19 7.77
C ARG A 149 -21.42 -8.98 7.09
N SER A 150 -22.29 -8.23 7.75
CA SER A 150 -23.61 -7.84 7.25
C SER A 150 -24.09 -6.58 7.95
N SER A 151 -24.97 -5.80 7.31
CA SER A 151 -25.75 -4.74 7.97
C SER A 151 -26.48 -5.22 9.24
N LYS A 152 -26.80 -6.51 9.34
CA LYS A 152 -27.40 -7.14 10.54
C LYS A 152 -26.48 -7.16 11.76
N ASP A 153 -25.18 -6.88 11.61
CA ASP A 153 -24.24 -6.85 12.73
C ASP A 153 -24.61 -5.76 13.74
N TYR A 154 -25.11 -4.62 13.26
CA TYR A 154 -25.64 -3.56 14.11
C TYR A 154 -26.89 -3.99 14.86
N ALA A 155 -27.82 -4.71 14.22
CA ALA A 155 -28.99 -5.24 14.91
C ALA A 155 -28.62 -6.25 16.02
N LYS A 156 -27.52 -6.98 15.87
CA LYS A 156 -27.04 -7.97 16.87
C LYS A 156 -26.29 -7.35 18.04
N LEU A 157 -25.53 -6.28 17.80
CA LEU A 157 -24.59 -5.73 18.78
C LEU A 157 -24.99 -4.36 19.34
N VAL A 158 -25.81 -3.62 18.58
CA VAL A 158 -26.10 -2.19 18.75
C VAL A 158 -27.63 -1.94 18.80
N ASN A 159 -28.48 -2.89 18.39
CA ASN A 159 -29.95 -2.82 18.43
C ASN A 159 -30.61 -1.71 17.57
N TYR A 160 -29.86 -0.97 16.74
CA TYR A 160 -30.40 -0.12 15.68
C TYR A 160 -29.46 -0.09 14.48
N LEU A 161 -29.97 0.24 13.29
CA LEU A 161 -29.17 0.38 12.07
C LEU A 161 -28.76 1.86 11.88
N PRO A 162 -27.47 2.19 11.72
CA PRO A 162 -27.02 3.56 11.47
C PRO A 162 -27.62 4.15 10.19
N PHE A 163 -27.98 5.45 10.23
CA PHE A 163 -28.47 6.17 9.04
C PHE A 163 -27.46 6.15 7.88
N THR A 164 -26.17 6.11 8.20
CA THR A 164 -25.05 6.04 7.25
C THR A 164 -25.03 4.74 6.42
N CYS A 165 -25.79 3.71 6.83
CA CYS A 165 -25.92 2.45 6.09
C CYS A 165 -26.90 2.51 4.91
N GLU A 166 -27.69 3.58 4.80
CA GLU A 166 -28.75 3.69 3.81
C GLU A 166 -28.58 4.96 2.97
N LYS A 167 -28.76 4.83 1.64
CA LYS A 167 -28.78 5.96 0.70
C LYS A 167 -29.99 5.82 -0.22
N GLY A 168 -31.06 6.53 0.13
CA GLY A 168 -32.37 6.35 -0.52
C GLY A 168 -32.93 4.96 -0.23
N ASN A 169 -33.23 4.17 -1.27
CA ASN A 169 -33.74 2.79 -1.13
C ASN A 169 -32.63 1.73 -1.13
N VAL A 170 -31.35 2.12 -1.13
CA VAL A 170 -30.22 1.20 -1.17
C VAL A 170 -29.66 1.01 0.24
N LEU A 171 -29.70 -0.25 0.71
CA LEU A 171 -29.07 -0.67 1.94
C LEU A 171 -27.70 -1.30 1.63
N TYR A 172 -26.64 -0.73 2.19
CA TYR A 172 -25.32 -1.31 2.07
C TYR A 172 -25.22 -2.61 2.87
N ILE A 173 -24.44 -3.57 2.36
CA ILE A 173 -24.47 -4.95 2.88
C ILE A 173 -23.29 -5.24 3.79
N LYS A 174 -22.08 -4.78 3.43
CA LYS A 174 -20.85 -5.14 4.15
C LYS A 174 -19.69 -4.18 3.86
N CYS A 175 -18.98 -3.80 4.91
CA CYS A 175 -17.56 -3.44 4.96
C CYS A 175 -16.77 -4.75 5.23
#